data_AF-A0A2V6SAJ0-F1
#
_entry.id   AF-A0A2V6SAJ0-F1
#
_cell.length_a   1.000
_cell.length_b   1.000
_cell.length_c   1.000
_cell.angle_alpha   90.00
_cell.angle_beta   90.00
_cell.angle_gamma   90.00
#
_symmetry.space_group_name_H-M   'P 1'
#
loop_
_entity.id
_entity.type
_entity.pdbx_description
1 polymer ?
#
loop_
_entity_poly.entity_id
_entity_poly.type
_entity_poly.pdbx_seq_one_letter_code
_entity_poly.pdbx_strand_id
1 'polypeptide(L)'
;MEILELENMKAVGDAMVGAIGSSRYPFTVDTPRNRDFVKRFHDLHGVYPDMFDGETYEGLEWLGQVIQKAGTDDVEKVIEAWEDSSYEGLEGPFFMRKCDHQAVQLGFAVEAVKDPKYPHPIPKILATYPGEKVTPKCRTEDFS
;
A
#
# COMPACT_ATOMS: atom_id res chain seq x y z
N MET A 1 -12.79 12.41 -3.42
CA MET A 1 -11.64 12.32 -2.51
C MET A 1 -10.45 12.04 -3.39
N GLU A 2 -9.41 12.88 -3.32
CA GLU A 2 -8.22 12.76 -4.15
C GLU A 2 -7.18 11.88 -3.46
N ILE A 3 -6.33 11.20 -4.22
CA ILE A 3 -5.21 10.44 -3.67
C ILE A 3 -4.14 11.43 -3.20
N LEU A 4 -3.69 11.26 -1.96
CA LEU A 4 -2.69 12.12 -1.33
C LEU A 4 -1.38 11.34 -1.18
N GLU A 5 -0.60 11.32 -2.25
CA GLU A 5 0.73 10.71 -2.32
C GLU A 5 1.84 11.70 -1.91
N LEU A 6 2.96 11.17 -1.45
CA LEU A 6 4.10 11.93 -0.93
C LEU A 6 4.74 12.81 -1.99
N GLU A 7 4.83 12.33 -3.24
CA GLU A 7 5.43 13.10 -4.33
C GLU A 7 4.63 14.39 -4.63
N ASN A 8 3.30 14.34 -4.56
CA ASN A 8 2.46 15.53 -4.66
C ASN A 8 2.69 16.48 -3.46
N MET A 9 2.82 15.94 -2.24
CA MET A 9 3.15 16.77 -1.07
C MET A 9 4.51 17.46 -1.19
N LYS A 10 5.53 16.76 -1.71
CA LYS A 10 6.87 17.31 -1.94
C LYS A 10 6.83 18.42 -3.00
N ALA A 11 6.13 18.19 -4.11
CA ALA A 11 6.06 19.13 -5.22
C ALA A 11 5.28 20.41 -4.88
N VAL A 12 4.15 20.29 -4.18
CA VAL A 12 3.30 21.42 -3.80
C VAL A 12 3.82 22.13 -2.55
N GLY A 13 4.45 21.39 -1.64
CA GLY A 13 5.03 21.92 -0.40
C GLY A 13 3.97 22.48 0.56
N ASP A 14 4.28 23.64 1.14
CA ASP A 14 3.46 24.27 2.20
C ASP A 14 2.00 24.51 1.82
N ALA A 15 1.70 24.69 0.53
CA ALA A 15 0.33 24.88 0.05
C ALA A 15 -0.54 23.61 0.17
N MET A 16 0.07 22.44 0.34
CA MET A 16 -0.64 21.17 0.56
C MET A 16 -1.03 20.96 2.03
N VAL A 17 -0.47 21.73 2.96
CA VAL A 17 -0.68 21.51 4.41
C VAL A 17 -2.16 21.70 4.76
N GLY A 18 -2.74 20.70 5.43
CA GLY A 18 -4.16 20.63 5.76
C GLY A 18 -5.04 19.98 4.68
N ALA A 19 -4.48 19.64 3.51
CA ALA A 19 -5.21 18.86 2.51
C ALA A 19 -5.49 17.45 3.04
N ILE A 20 -6.72 16.99 2.83
CA ILE A 20 -7.16 15.64 3.22
C ILE A 20 -7.47 14.83 1.98
N GLY A 21 -6.93 13.62 1.91
CA GLY A 21 -7.17 12.70 0.80
C GLY A 21 -7.04 11.25 1.23
N SER A 22 -7.18 10.34 0.27
CA SER A 22 -6.99 8.90 0.47
C SER A 22 -5.55 8.50 0.19
N SER A 23 -5.04 7.52 0.90
CA SER A 23 -3.79 6.83 0.59
C SER A 23 -4.01 5.32 0.70
N ARG A 24 -3.31 4.54 -0.14
CA ARG A 24 -3.28 3.08 -0.01
C ARG A 24 -2.14 2.62 0.88
N TYR A 25 -0.97 3.26 0.76
CA TYR A 25 0.18 3.09 1.64
C TYR A 25 0.72 4.45 2.09
N PRO A 26 0.46 4.88 3.34
CA PRO A 26 1.18 5.98 3.96
C PRO A 26 2.43 5.45 4.67
N PHE A 27 3.63 5.90 4.28
CA PHE A 27 4.88 5.47 4.91
C PHE A 27 4.97 5.78 6.42
N THR A 28 4.05 6.57 6.97
CA THR A 28 3.93 6.90 8.39
C THR A 28 3.13 5.87 9.20
N VAL A 29 2.61 4.81 8.58
CA VAL A 29 1.91 3.74 9.30
C VAL A 29 2.82 3.08 10.35
N ASP A 30 2.33 2.95 11.58
CA ASP A 30 3.17 2.55 12.70
C ASP A 30 3.17 1.03 12.92
N THR A 31 3.85 0.30 12.04
CA THR A 31 4.13 -1.14 12.20
C THR A 31 5.63 -1.38 12.31
N PRO A 32 6.08 -2.44 13.00
CA PRO A 32 7.49 -2.82 13.01
C PRO A 32 8.07 -3.03 11.61
N ARG A 33 7.30 -3.66 10.71
CA ARG A 33 7.72 -3.96 9.33
C ARG A 33 7.89 -2.69 8.50
N ASN A 34 6.94 -1.76 8.62
CA ASN A 34 7.01 -0.49 7.92
C ASN A 34 8.18 0.38 8.42
N ARG A 35 8.42 0.46 9.74
CA ARG A 35 9.57 1.21 10.27
C ARG A 35 10.91 0.68 9.74
N ASP A 36 11.06 -0.64 9.64
CA ASP A 36 12.26 -1.27 9.05
C ASP A 36 12.38 -0.94 7.56
N PHE A 37 11.30 -1.09 6.81
CA PHE A 37 11.27 -0.78 5.38
C PHE A 37 11.61 0.69 5.10
N VAL A 38 10.94 1.64 5.75
CA VAL A 38 11.18 3.08 5.57
C VAL A 38 12.63 3.44 5.89
N LYS A 39 13.18 2.87 6.97
CA LYS A 39 14.59 3.08 7.33
C LYS A 39 15.51 2.57 6.23
N ARG A 40 15.34 1.31 5.80
CA ARG A 40 16.17 0.71 4.75
C ARG A 40 16.07 1.45 3.42
N PHE A 41 14.86 1.84 3.02
CA PHE A 41 14.61 2.57 1.80
C PHE A 41 15.32 3.93 1.82
N HIS A 42 15.20 4.66 2.93
CA HIS A 42 15.91 5.93 3.11
C HIS A 42 17.43 5.75 3.16
N ASP A 43 17.94 4.72 3.83
CA ASP A 43 19.39 4.44 3.86
C ASP A 43 19.96 4.12 2.47
N LEU A 44 19.17 3.49 1.59
CA LEU A 44 19.57 3.12 0.22
C LEU A 44 19.44 4.27 -0.78
N HIS A 45 18.38 5.07 -0.67
CA HIS A 45 17.99 6.04 -1.70
C HIS A 45 18.09 7.50 -1.27
N GLY A 46 18.26 7.78 0.04
CA GLY A 46 18.31 9.14 0.57
C GLY A 46 16.97 9.88 0.55
N VAL A 47 15.87 9.17 0.30
CA VAL A 47 14.50 9.70 0.23
C VAL A 47 13.54 8.76 0.98
N TYR A 48 12.40 9.28 1.43
CA TYR A 48 11.33 8.45 2.02
C TYR A 48 10.45 7.84 0.92
N PRO A 49 9.96 6.59 1.10
CA PRO A 49 9.17 5.90 0.10
C PRO A 49 7.81 6.58 -0.08
N ASP A 50 7.39 6.74 -1.32
CA ASP A 50 6.03 7.10 -1.67
C ASP A 50 5.10 5.88 -1.64
N MET A 51 3.79 6.11 -1.81
CA MET A 51 2.80 5.04 -1.84
C MET A 51 3.14 3.95 -2.87
N PHE A 52 3.60 4.33 -4.06
CA PHE A 52 3.94 3.37 -5.11
C PHE A 52 5.19 2.54 -4.79
N ASP A 53 6.15 3.09 -4.02
CA ASP A 53 7.37 2.37 -3.63
C ASP A 53 7.03 1.23 -2.66
N GLY A 54 6.22 1.51 -1.65
CA GLY A 54 5.75 0.50 -0.68
C GLY A 54 4.94 -0.59 -1.36
N GLU A 55 3.96 -0.21 -2.17
CA GLU A 55 3.07 -1.18 -2.82
C GLU A 55 3.79 -2.04 -3.87
N THR A 56 4.80 -1.49 -4.54
CA THR A 56 5.66 -2.26 -5.44
C THR A 56 6.52 -3.25 -4.66
N TYR A 57 7.10 -2.84 -3.52
CA TYR A 57 7.87 -3.72 -2.65
C TYR A 57 7.01 -4.91 -2.17
N GLU A 58 5.82 -4.62 -1.67
CA GLU A 58 4.87 -5.62 -1.16
C GLU A 58 4.39 -6.57 -2.26
N GLY A 59 4.03 -6.03 -3.43
CA GLY A 59 3.58 -6.83 -4.57
C GLY A 59 4.65 -7.82 -5.05
N LEU A 60 5.91 -7.39 -5.12
CA LEU A 60 7.02 -8.26 -5.50
C LEU A 60 7.38 -9.27 -4.40
N GLU A 61 7.32 -8.86 -3.13
CA GLU A 61 7.59 -9.75 -2.02
C GLU A 61 6.52 -10.84 -1.91
N TRP A 62 5.25 -10.49 -2.08
CA TRP A 62 4.15 -11.44 -2.08
C TRP A 62 4.22 -12.40 -3.28
N LEU A 63 4.46 -11.88 -4.49
CA LEU A 63 4.71 -12.70 -5.67
C LEU A 63 5.82 -13.74 -5.42
N GLY A 64 6.94 -13.30 -4.81
CA GLY A 64 8.04 -14.18 -4.45
C GLY A 64 7.62 -15.29 -3.46
N GLN A 65 6.84 -14.95 -2.43
CA GLN A 65 6.31 -15.93 -1.48
C GLN A 65 5.36 -16.94 -2.14
N VAL A 66 4.52 -16.47 -3.08
CA VAL A 66 3.58 -17.32 -3.81
C VAL A 66 4.32 -18.28 -4.75
N ILE A 67 5.33 -17.80 -5.50
CA ILE A 67 6.18 -18.66 -6.34
C ILE A 67 6.87 -19.74 -5.49
N GLN A 68 7.41 -19.36 -4.32
CA GLN A 68 8.02 -20.31 -3.40
C GLN A 68 7.01 -21.35 -2.88
N LYS A 69 5.79 -20.92 -2.55
CA LYS A 69 4.69 -21.80 -2.13
C LYS A 69 4.25 -22.75 -3.25
N ALA A 70 4.19 -22.28 -4.49
CA ALA A 70 3.88 -23.09 -5.66
C ALA A 70 5.00 -24.09 -5.99
N GLY A 71 6.25 -23.78 -5.62
CA GLY A 71 7.44 -24.60 -5.91
C GLY A 71 7.83 -24.58 -7.39
N THR A 72 7.33 -23.61 -8.16
CA THR A 72 7.51 -23.48 -9.61
C THR A 72 7.15 -22.06 -10.05
N ASP A 73 7.64 -21.66 -11.22
CA ASP A 73 7.31 -20.43 -11.95
C ASP A 73 6.24 -20.65 -13.04
N ASP A 74 5.64 -21.84 -13.11
CA ASP A 74 4.49 -22.10 -13.97
C ASP A 74 3.31 -21.21 -13.60
N VAL A 75 2.82 -20.43 -14.58
CA VAL A 75 1.86 -19.34 -14.36
C VAL A 75 0.57 -19.84 -13.70
N GLU A 76 -0.01 -20.93 -14.20
CA GLU A 76 -1.28 -21.46 -13.69
C GLU A 76 -1.17 -21.94 -12.25
N LYS A 77 -0.05 -22.60 -11.91
CA LYS A 77 0.22 -23.04 -10.53
C LYS A 77 0.49 -21.87 -9.58
N VAL A 78 1.13 -20.80 -10.07
CA VAL A 78 1.33 -19.57 -9.28
C VAL A 78 -0.01 -18.89 -9.02
N ILE A 79 -0.89 -18.78 -10.03
CA ILE A 79 -2.24 -18.23 -9.87
C ILE A 79 -3.01 -19.05 -8.84
N GLU A 80 -3.04 -20.38 -8.98
CA GLU A 80 -3.71 -21.28 -8.03
C GLU A 80 -3.18 -21.10 -6.59
N ALA A 81 -1.88 -20.90 -6.41
CA ALA A 81 -1.28 -20.67 -5.10
C ALA A 81 -1.57 -19.28 -4.50
N TRP A 82 -1.81 -18.27 -5.37
CA TRP A 82 -2.08 -16.89 -4.98
C TRP A 82 -3.54 -16.66 -4.63
N GLU A 83 -4.47 -17.23 -5.40
CA GLU A 83 -5.90 -17.09 -5.15
C GLU A 83 -6.26 -17.50 -3.71
N ASP A 84 -7.01 -16.64 -3.03
CA ASP A 84 -7.41 -16.76 -1.63
C ASP A 84 -6.24 -16.91 -0.63
N SER A 85 -5.04 -16.47 -1.02
CA SER A 85 -3.89 -16.35 -0.10
C SER A 85 -3.90 -15.03 0.66
N SER A 86 -3.14 -14.99 1.77
CA SER A 86 -2.91 -13.79 2.56
C SER A 86 -1.42 -13.42 2.58
N TYR A 87 -1.15 -12.14 2.80
CA TYR A 87 0.19 -11.59 2.94
C TYR A 87 0.23 -10.57 4.07
N GLU A 88 1.30 -10.58 4.86
CA GLU A 88 1.53 -9.57 5.91
C GLU A 88 2.38 -8.44 5.33
N GLY A 89 1.72 -7.35 4.97
CA GLY A 89 2.33 -6.16 4.40
C GLY A 89 2.93 -5.22 5.43
N LEU A 90 3.40 -4.08 4.93
CA LEU A 90 3.94 -2.97 5.68
C LEU A 90 2.86 -2.30 6.51
N GLU A 91 1.67 -2.08 5.97
CA GLU A 91 0.53 -1.48 6.69
C GLU A 91 -0.38 -2.49 7.41
N GLY A 92 -0.17 -3.79 7.20
CA GLY A 92 -0.99 -4.86 7.78
C GLY A 92 -1.38 -5.93 6.76
N PRO A 93 -2.45 -6.70 7.02
CA PRO A 93 -2.76 -7.88 6.22
C PRO A 93 -3.41 -7.54 4.88
N PHE A 94 -3.03 -8.32 3.86
CA PHE A 94 -3.59 -8.34 2.52
C PHE A 94 -4.26 -9.70 2.27
N PHE A 95 -5.27 -9.71 1.40
CA PHE A 95 -5.94 -10.94 0.93
C PHE A 95 -6.16 -10.89 -0.58
N MET A 96 -5.77 -11.94 -1.31
CA MET A 96 -5.92 -12.00 -2.76
C MET A 96 -7.27 -12.61 -3.11
N ARG A 97 -8.20 -11.79 -3.59
CA ARG A 97 -9.53 -12.27 -3.91
C ARG A 97 -9.53 -13.05 -5.23
N LYS A 98 -9.95 -14.32 -5.17
CA LYS A 98 -10.01 -15.20 -6.34
C LYS A 98 -10.86 -14.70 -7.51
N CYS A 99 -12.00 -14.06 -7.25
CA CYS A 99 -12.97 -13.74 -8.30
C CYS A 99 -12.48 -12.74 -9.35
N ASP A 100 -11.54 -11.86 -8.99
CA ASP A 100 -11.08 -10.76 -9.85
C ASP A 100 -9.63 -10.34 -9.59
N HIS A 101 -8.90 -11.12 -8.80
CA HIS A 101 -7.49 -10.89 -8.43
C HIS A 101 -7.24 -9.51 -7.80
N GLN A 102 -8.25 -8.94 -7.15
CA GLN A 102 -8.10 -7.73 -6.36
C GLN A 102 -7.45 -8.06 -5.01
N ALA A 103 -6.31 -7.44 -4.73
CA ALA A 103 -5.74 -7.40 -3.39
C ALA A 103 -6.63 -6.54 -2.47
N VAL A 104 -7.17 -7.15 -1.43
CA VAL A 104 -7.94 -6.48 -0.38
C VAL A 104 -6.97 -6.10 0.74
N GLN A 105 -6.81 -4.81 0.99
CA GLN A 105 -5.91 -4.25 2.00
C GLN A 105 -6.61 -3.10 2.74
N LEU A 106 -6.00 -2.60 3.83
CA LEU A 106 -6.52 -1.43 4.55
C LEU A 106 -6.52 -0.18 3.66
N GLY A 107 -7.50 0.70 3.85
CA GLY A 107 -7.53 2.03 3.22
C GLY A 107 -7.31 3.14 4.24
N PHE A 108 -6.63 4.23 3.85
CA PHE A 108 -6.30 5.31 4.76
C PHE A 108 -6.89 6.64 4.29
N ALA A 109 -7.46 7.40 5.23
CA ALA A 109 -7.63 8.85 5.07
C ALA A 109 -6.46 9.55 5.75
N VAL A 110 -5.80 10.45 5.03
CA VAL A 110 -4.59 11.13 5.48
C VAL A 110 -4.72 12.64 5.33
N GLU A 111 -4.04 13.38 6.20
CA GLU A 111 -3.84 14.83 6.13
C GLU A 111 -2.38 15.13 5.83
N ALA A 112 -2.09 16.03 4.90
CA ALA A 112 -0.74 16.56 4.74
C ALA A 112 -0.38 17.49 5.91
N VAL A 113 0.62 17.12 6.70
CA VAL A 113 1.06 17.91 7.87
C VAL A 113 2.57 18.18 7.83
N LYS A 114 3.01 19.22 8.53
CA LYS A 114 4.44 19.43 8.80
C LYS A 114 4.89 18.57 9.97
N ASP A 115 6.05 17.96 9.85
CA ASP A 115 6.77 17.30 10.95
C ASP A 115 8.23 17.77 10.90
N PRO A 116 8.80 18.32 11.99
CA PRO A 116 10.17 18.81 12.03
C PRO A 116 11.26 17.80 11.66
N LYS A 117 10.94 16.49 11.68
CA LYS A 117 11.87 15.42 11.28
C LYS A 117 12.02 15.32 9.76
N TYR A 118 11.12 15.92 8.99
CA TYR A 118 11.05 15.79 7.53
C TYR A 118 11.15 17.16 6.85
N PRO A 119 11.83 17.26 5.70
CA PRO A 119 12.00 18.51 4.98
C PRO A 119 10.76 18.91 4.14
N HIS A 120 9.75 18.04 4.07
CA HIS A 120 8.52 18.21 3.29
C HIS A 120 7.31 17.81 4.14
N PRO A 121 6.07 18.21 3.77
CA PRO A 121 4.88 17.67 4.40
C PRO A 121 4.83 16.14 4.30
N ILE A 122 4.16 15.51 5.27
CA ILE A 122 4.02 14.05 5.37
C ILE A 122 2.54 13.67 5.52
N PRO A 123 2.14 12.44 5.12
CA PRO A 123 0.80 11.94 5.38
C PRO A 123 0.65 11.64 6.87
N LYS A 124 -0.23 12.33 7.57
CA LYS A 124 -0.71 11.93 8.90
C LYS A 124 -1.99 11.14 8.75
N ILE A 125 -2.01 9.91 9.25
CA ILE A 125 -3.19 9.07 9.22
C ILE A 125 -4.27 9.68 10.13
N LEU A 126 -5.43 9.98 9.55
CA LEU A 126 -6.63 10.44 10.26
C LEU A 126 -7.56 9.28 10.59
N ALA A 127 -7.69 8.33 9.66
CA ALA A 127 -8.53 7.15 9.83
C ALA A 127 -7.99 5.98 9.00
N THR A 128 -8.21 4.78 9.52
CA THR A 128 -7.95 3.51 8.83
C THR A 128 -9.27 2.79 8.63
N TYR A 129 -9.49 2.29 7.42
CA TYR A 129 -10.70 1.58 7.03
C TYR A 129 -10.36 0.12 6.71
N PRO A 130 -11.16 -0.85 7.18
CA PRO A 130 -11.05 -2.24 6.77
C PRO A 130 -11.18 -2.39 5.25
N GLY A 131 -10.45 -3.35 4.68
CA GLY A 131 -10.42 -3.57 3.22
C GLY A 131 -11.80 -3.82 2.61
N GLU A 132 -12.68 -4.53 3.31
CA GLU A 132 -14.04 -4.82 2.85
C GLU A 132 -14.92 -3.57 2.72
N LYS A 133 -14.53 -2.45 3.35
CA LYS A 133 -15.22 -1.17 3.23
C LYS A 133 -14.70 -0.32 2.08
N VAL A 134 -13.44 -0.48 1.69
CA VAL A 134 -12.77 0.35 0.67
C VAL A 134 -12.62 -0.35 -0.67
N THR A 135 -12.79 -1.67 -0.69
CA THR A 135 -12.77 -2.48 -1.89
C THR A 135 -14.20 -2.91 -2.26
N PRO A 136 -14.71 -2.56 -3.46
CA PRO A 136 -15.98 -3.06 -3.94
C PRO A 136 -16.02 -4.59 -3.93
N LYS A 137 -17.20 -5.17 -3.74
CA LYS A 137 -17.40 -6.62 -3.86
C LYS A 137 -17.07 -7.09 -5.28
N CYS A 138 -16.80 -8.39 -5.43
CA CYS A 138 -16.72 -9.03 -6.75
C CYS A 138 -17.89 -8.58 -7.61
N ARG A 139 -17.63 -8.22 -8.87
CA ARG A 139 -18.71 -7.99 -9.82
C ARG A 139 -19.52 -9.27 -9.97
N THR A 140 -20.84 -9.13 -9.85
CA THR A 140 -21.82 -10.22 -10.04
C THR A 140 -22.61 -10.05 -11.33
N GLU A 141 -22.32 -9.01 -12.12
CA GLU A 141 -23.04 -8.66 -13.33
C GLU A 141 -22.21 -9.03 -14.56
N ASP A 142 -22.81 -9.79 -15.47
CA ASP A 142 -22.30 -10.03 -16.83
C ASP A 142 -22.78 -8.92 -17.75
N PHE A 143 -21.85 -8.16 -18.34
CA PHE A 143 -22.16 -7.27 -19.45
C PHE A 143 -21.89 -8.03 -20.75
N SER A 144 -22.86 -8.86 -21.15
CA SER A 144 -22.91 -9.49 -22.48
C SER A 144 -23.48 -8.55 -23.53
#